data_AF-A0A2H0U2Q0-F1
#
_entry.id   AF-A0A2H0U2Q0-F1
#
_cell.length_a   1.000
_cell.length_b   1.000
_cell.length_c   1.000
_cell.angle_alpha   90.00
_cell.angle_beta   90.00
_cell.angle_gamma   90.00
#
_symmetry.space_group_name_H-M   'P 1'
#
loop_
_entity.id
_entity.type
_entity.pdbx_description
1 polymer ?
#
loop_
_entity_poly.entity_id
_entity_poly.type
_entity_poly.pdbx_seq_one_letter_code
_entity_poly.pdbx_strand_id
1 'polypeptide(L)' 'MICIRFFKTRRQAQWGKKVLEEGGISAEISEDKLWGIPIARFGVRARFRLNVLEQDFNRAVNFLAKRLKKLD' A
#
# COMPACT_ATOMS: atom_id res chain seq x y z
N MET A 1 12.36 -0.75 1.68
CA MET A 1 10.88 -0.73 1.74
C MET A 1 10.33 -1.89 0.94
N ILE A 2 9.28 -2.55 1.42
CA ILE A 2 8.65 -3.70 0.75
C ILE A 2 7.22 -3.32 0.35
N CYS A 3 6.87 -3.56 -0.91
CA CYS A 3 5.50 -3.40 -1.40
C CYS A 3 4.65 -4.58 -0.92
N ILE A 4 3.57 -4.28 -0.20
CA ILE A 4 2.64 -5.30 0.30
C ILE A 4 1.36 -5.38 -0.54
N ARG A 5 1.01 -4.33 -1.29
CA ARG A 5 -0.19 -4.29 -2.13
C ARG A 5 -0.14 -3.19 -3.19
N PHE A 6 -0.72 -3.49 -4.35
CA PHE A 6 -1.02 -2.51 -5.40
C PHE A 6 -2.49 -2.07 -5.34
N PHE A 7 -2.73 -0.78 -5.57
CA PHE A 7 -4.06 -0.19 -5.68
C PHE A 7 -4.23 0.52 -7.03
N LYS A 8 -5.46 0.54 -7.53
CA LYS A 8 -5.83 1.20 -8.79
C LYS A 8 -6.01 2.71 -8.65
N THR A 9 -6.35 3.17 -7.44
CA THR A 9 -6.61 4.58 -7.14
C THR A 9 -5.85 5.02 -5.90
N ARG A 10 -5.47 6.30 -5.85
CA ARG A 10 -4.83 6.91 -4.68
C ARG A 10 -5.70 6.81 -3.43
N ARG A 11 -7.02 6.99 -3.59
CA ARG A 11 -7.99 6.87 -2.50
C ARG A 11 -7.92 5.47 -1.87
N GLN A 12 -7.95 4.39 -2.67
CA GLN A 12 -7.84 3.04 -2.12
C GLN A 12 -6.50 2.81 -1.39
N ALA A 13 -5.40 3.34 -1.92
CA ALA A 13 -4.10 3.27 -1.26
C ALA A 13 -4.08 4.01 0.09
N GLN A 14 -4.71 5.19 0.17
CA GLN A 14 -4.85 5.96 1.41
C GLN A 14 -5.67 5.21 2.46
N TRP A 15 -6.75 4.54 2.04
CA TRP A 15 -7.52 3.67 2.94
C TRP A 15 -6.67 2.52 3.48
N GLY A 16 -5.92 1.83 2.61
CA GLY A 16 -4.99 0.78 3.03
C GLY A 16 -3.90 1.28 3.98
N LYS A 17 -3.34 2.47 3.71
CA LYS A 17 -2.37 3.13 4.57
C LYS A 17 -2.95 3.40 5.97
N LYS A 18 -4.14 4.02 6.04
CA LYS A 18 -4.82 4.31 7.31
C LYS A 18 -5.04 3.04 8.14
N VAL A 19 -5.45 1.95 7.50
CA VAL A 19 -5.66 0.64 8.14
C VAL A 19 -4.38 0.13 8.82
N LEU A 20 -3.21 0.29 8.19
CA LEU A 20 -1.92 -0.10 8.78
C LEU A 20 -1.48 0.84 9.90
N GLU A 21 -1.68 2.14 9.72
CA GLU A 21 -1.34 3.17 10.71
C GLU A 21 -2.19 3.00 11.99
N GLU A 22 -3.46 2.62 11.87
CA GLU A 22 -4.31 2.20 13.01
C GLU A 22 -3.71 1.01 13.79
N GLY A 23 -2.94 0.15 13.13
CA GLY A 23 -2.18 -0.94 13.75
C GLY A 23 -0.81 -0.53 14.29
N GLY A 24 -0.47 0.77 14.25
CA GLY A 24 0.83 1.31 14.63
C GLY A 24 1.95 0.91 13.66
N ILE A 25 1.63 0.70 12.38
CA ILE A 25 2.58 0.28 11.34
C ILE A 25 2.72 1.43 10.34
N SER A 26 3.94 1.96 10.23
CA SER A 26 4.23 3.04 9.27
C SER A 26 4.17 2.52 7.84
N ALA A 27 3.48 3.26 6.97
CA ALA A 27 3.34 2.90 5.57
C ALA A 27 3.47 4.11 4.64
N GLU A 28 4.05 3.87 3.47
CA GLU A 28 4.25 4.87 2.42
C GLU A 28 3.50 4.46 1.15
N ILE A 29 2.92 5.44 0.45
CA ILE A 29 2.30 5.22 -0.84
C ILE A 29 3.24 5.79 -1.91
N SER A 30 3.71 4.94 -2.81
CA SER A 30 4.41 5.38 -4.03
C SER A 30 3.54 5.18 -5.26
N GLU A 31 3.75 6.00 -6.28
CA GLU A 31 3.06 5.91 -7.57
C GLU A 31 4.08 5.59 -8.65
N ASP A 32 3.74 4.67 -9.56
CA ASP A 32 4.60 4.34 -10.69
C ASP A 32 4.76 5.57 -11.62
N LYS A 33 6.00 5.91 -11.92
CA LYS A 33 6.38 7.05 -12.78
C LYS A 33 7.36 6.61 -13.85
N LEU A 34 7.22 7.16 -15.05
CA LEU A 34 8.20 7.09 -16.12
C LEU A 34 8.81 8.49 -16.27
N TRP A 35 10.14 8.62 -16.12
CA TRP A 35 10.86 9.90 -16.13
C TRP A 35 10.26 10.97 -15.18
N GLY A 36 9.78 10.54 -14.01
CA GLY A 36 9.15 11.42 -13.02
C GLY A 36 7.68 11.77 -13.31
N ILE A 37 7.14 11.35 -14.46
CA ILE A 37 5.76 11.59 -14.87
C ILE A 37 4.90 10.36 -14.53
N PRO A 38 3.72 10.52 -13.90
CA PRO A 38 2.82 9.40 -13.63
C PRO A 38 2.52 8.60 -14.90
N ILE A 39 2.68 7.27 -14.84
CA ILE A 39 2.53 6.38 -16.01
C ILE A 39 1.12 6.44 -16.63
N ALA A 40 0.13 6.90 -15.85
CA ALA A 40 -1.23 7.18 -16.27
C ALA A 40 -1.30 8.11 -17.49
N ARG A 41 -0.35 9.04 -17.62
CA ARG A 41 -0.30 10.00 -18.75
C ARG A 41 0.11 9.36 -20.07
N PHE A 42 0.65 8.15 -20.05
CA PHE A 42 1.07 7.41 -21.24
C PHE A 42 0.07 6.31 -21.63
N GLY A 43 -1.17 6.37 -21.12
CA GLY A 43 -2.21 5.37 -21.40
C GLY A 43 -2.09 4.06 -20.61
N VAL A 44 -1.10 3.95 -19.71
CA VAL A 44 -0.95 2.79 -18.82
C VAL A 44 -1.78 3.00 -17.55
N ARG A 45 -2.46 1.96 -17.05
CA ARG A 45 -3.24 2.08 -15.80
C ARG A 45 -2.33 2.49 -14.63
N ALA A 46 -2.77 3.53 -13.90
CA ALA A 46 -2.10 3.97 -12.67
C ALA A 46 -1.98 2.81 -11.66
N ARG A 47 -0.83 2.75 -10.98
CA ARG A 47 -0.56 1.79 -9.91
C ARG A 47 0.03 2.53 -8.71
N PHE A 48 -0.66 2.39 -7.58
CA PHE A 48 -0.22 2.93 -6.29
C PHE A 48 0.26 1.77 -5.42
N ARG A 49 1.54 1.79 -5.04
CA ARG A 49 2.15 0.78 -4.18
C ARG A 49 2.01 1.23 -2.74
N LEU A 50 1.47 0.36 -1.90
CA LEU A 50 1.53 0.52 -0.46
C LEU A 50 2.75 -0.23 0.05
N ASN A 51 3.69 0.51 0.62
CA ASN A 51 4.97 0.00 1.08
C ASN A 51 5.07 0.13 2.60
N VAL A 52 5.80 -0.79 3.21
CA VAL A 52 6.19 -0.75 4.62
C VAL A 52 7.71 -0.87 4.73
N LEU A 53 8.25 -0.54 5.91
CA LEU A 53 9.63 -0.86 6.22
C LEU A 53 9.81 -2.38 6.27
N GLU A 54 10.98 -2.86 5.88
CA GLU A 54 11.26 -4.30 5.82
C GLU A 54 11.14 -4.96 7.21
N GLN A 55 11.65 -4.29 8.24
CA GLN A 55 11.51 -4.72 9.64
C GLN A 55 10.05 -4.85 10.10
N ASP A 56 9.13 -4.08 9.50
CA ASP A 56 7.71 -4.08 9.84
C ASP A 56 6.88 -5.05 8.97
N PHE A 57 7.49 -5.71 7.97
CA PHE A 57 6.78 -6.56 7.02
C PHE A 57 6.00 -7.69 7.71
N ASN A 58 6.66 -8.47 8.56
CA ASN A 58 6.03 -9.58 9.28
C ASN A 58 4.92 -9.08 10.20
N ARG A 59 5.11 -7.91 10.84
CA ARG A 59 4.10 -7.28 11.68
C ARG A 59 2.87 -6.86 10.86
N ALA A 60 3.08 -6.28 9.67
CA ALA A 60 2.03 -5.87 8.75
C ALA A 60 1.20 -7.06 8.26
N VAL A 61 1.86 -8.14 7.83
CA VAL A 61 1.18 -9.36 7.38
C VAL A 61 0.33 -9.97 8.49
N ASN A 62 0.90 -10.10 9.70
CA ASN A 62 0.18 -10.65 10.85
C ASN A 62 -1.02 -9.78 11.27
N PHE A 63 -0.86 -8.46 11.26
CA PHE A 63 -1.95 -7.53 11.56
C PHE A 63 -3.10 -7.67 10.55
N LEU A 64 -2.79 -7.67 9.25
CA LEU A 64 -3.78 -7.82 8.19
C LEU A 64 -4.49 -9.18 8.26
N ALA A 65 -3.75 -10.27 8.48
CA ALA A 65 -4.32 -11.61 8.62
C ALA A 65 -5.29 -11.69 9.82
N LYS A 66 -4.94 -11.11 10.96
CA LYS A 66 -5.82 -11.03 12.14
C LYS A 66 -7.08 -10.21 11.87
N ARG A 67 -6.97 -9.11 11.12
CA ARG A 67 -8.11 -8.25 10.78
C ARG A 67 -9.08 -8.95 9.83
N LEU A 68 -8.58 -9.75 8.89
CA LEU A 68 -9.41 -10.57 7.99
C LEU A 68 -10.16 -11.67 8.75
N LYS A 69 -9.51 -12.39 9.67
CA LYS A 69 -10.16 -13.43 10.49
C LYS A 69 -11.26 -12.93 11.43
N LYS A 70 -11.35 -11.62 11.66
CA LYS A 70 -12.42 -10.99 12.45
C LYS A 70 -13.62 -10.54 11.61
N LEU A 71 -13.49 -10.60 10.28
CA LEU A 71 -14.55 -10.25 9.34
C LEU A 71 -15.35 -11.49 8.88
N ASP A 72 -14.82 -12.69 9.13
CA ASP A 72 -15.54 -13.98 9.11
C ASP A 72 -16.23 -14.22 10.47
#